data_AF-L1MDY9-F1
#
_entry.id   AF-L1MDY9-F1
#
_cell.length_a   1.000
_cell.length_b   1.000
_cell.length_c   1.000
_cell.angle_alpha   90.00
_cell.angle_beta   90.00
_cell.angle_gamma   90.00
#
_symmetry.space_group_name_H-M   'P 1'
#
loop_
_entity.id
_entity.type
_entity.pdbx_description
1 polymer ?
#
loop_
_entity_poly.entity_id
_entity_poly.type
_entity_poly.pdbx_seq_one_letter_code
_entity_poly.pdbx_strand_id
1 'polypeptide(L)'
;MWELGRGRRLRGADAVDAAVAVGVETQFMLDNVDAPAMYPHVNTLLGPLRKASAASGDSTHVAAWAGSGFRHAREGSVDAIMQNLYPRFG
;
A
#
# COMPACT_ATOMS: atom_id res chain seq x y z
N MET A 1 -4.64 -16.17 -4.54
CA MET A 1 -5.04 -15.51 -5.79
C MET A 1 -5.61 -14.14 -5.41
N TRP A 2 -4.78 -13.11 -5.41
CA TRP A 2 -5.17 -11.77 -4.96
C TRP A 2 -5.85 -11.04 -6.11
N GLU A 3 -7.18 -10.97 -6.10
CA GLU A 3 -7.89 -10.03 -6.96
C GLU A 3 -7.76 -8.63 -6.37
N LEU A 4 -6.67 -7.94 -6.71
CA LEU A 4 -6.58 -6.50 -6.52
C LEU A 4 -7.57 -5.84 -7.51
N GLY A 5 -8.83 -5.76 -7.08
CA GLY A 5 -10.00 -5.41 -7.88
C GLY A 5 -9.82 -4.15 -8.73
N ARG A 6 -10.23 -4.27 -9.99
CA ARG A 6 -10.36 -3.20 -10.98
C ARG A 6 -11.31 -2.10 -10.46
N GLY A 7 -10.79 -1.16 -9.67
CA GLY A 7 -11.61 -0.07 -9.12
C GLY A 7 -10.91 0.86 -8.13
N ARG A 8 -9.82 0.44 -7.48
CA ARG A 8 -9.23 1.23 -6.37
C ARG A 8 -8.41 2.44 -6.83
N ARG A 9 -8.65 3.59 -6.21
CA ARG A 9 -7.92 4.85 -6.45
C ARG A 9 -6.74 4.97 -5.48
N LEU A 10 -5.86 5.93 -5.74
CA LEU A 10 -4.85 6.34 -4.75
C LEU A 10 -5.44 7.40 -3.82
N ARG A 11 -5.01 7.40 -2.56
CA ARG A 11 -5.39 8.40 -1.55
C ARG A 11 -4.20 8.68 -0.61
N GLY A 12 -4.21 9.86 0.02
CA GLY A 12 -3.33 10.16 1.14
C GLY A 12 -3.59 9.19 2.30
N ALA A 13 -2.54 8.56 2.82
CA ALA A 13 -2.61 7.54 3.84
C ALA A 13 -2.27 8.09 5.23
N ASP A 14 -2.62 9.35 5.47
CA ASP A 14 -2.45 10.02 6.75
C ASP A 14 -3.15 9.23 7.88
N ALA A 15 -4.20 8.45 7.56
CA ALA A 15 -4.84 7.52 8.49
C ALA A 15 -3.96 6.35 8.95
N VAL A 16 -3.01 5.90 8.13
CA VAL A 16 -2.22 4.69 8.38
C VAL A 16 -0.87 5.02 9.01
N ASP A 17 -0.26 6.11 8.58
CA ASP A 17 1.05 6.53 9.08
C ASP A 17 1.00 7.85 9.86
N ALA A 18 -0.03 8.67 9.69
CA ALA A 18 -0.03 10.06 10.15
C ALA A 18 1.15 10.89 9.60
N ALA A 19 1.62 10.50 8.41
CA ALA A 19 2.60 11.17 7.57
C ALA A 19 2.10 11.15 6.11
N VAL A 20 2.58 12.08 5.27
CA VAL A 20 2.23 12.14 3.85
C VAL A 20 2.75 10.88 3.15
N ALA A 21 1.85 9.92 2.92
CA ALA A 21 2.13 8.70 2.21
C ALA A 21 1.01 8.40 1.23
N VAL A 22 1.32 7.72 0.12
CA VAL A 22 0.34 7.40 -0.93
C VAL A 22 0.24 5.90 -1.08
N GLY A 23 -0.98 5.38 -0.98
CA GLY A 23 -1.26 3.96 -1.05
C GLY A 23 -2.53 3.66 -1.85
N VAL A 24 -2.72 2.38 -2.13
CA VAL A 24 -4.00 1.86 -2.63
C VAL A 24 -5.06 2.09 -1.55
N GLU A 25 -6.16 2.72 -1.93
CA GLU A 25 -7.27 3.02 -1.00
C GLU A 25 -7.79 1.75 -0.32
N THR A 26 -7.91 1.79 1.00
CA THR A 26 -8.56 0.75 1.82
C THR A 26 -9.78 1.34 2.54
N GLN A 27 -10.70 0.49 2.98
CA GLN A 27 -11.88 0.96 3.74
C GLN A 27 -11.49 1.70 5.01
N PHE A 28 -10.42 1.27 5.70
CA PHE A 28 -9.91 1.95 6.88
C PHE A 28 -9.52 3.42 6.61
N MET A 29 -8.94 3.72 5.44
CA MET A 29 -8.63 5.10 5.06
C MET A 29 -9.88 5.95 4.82
N LEU A 30 -10.97 5.35 4.33
CA LEU A 30 -12.25 6.02 4.10
C LEU A 30 -12.99 6.31 5.41
N ASP A 31 -12.89 5.39 6.36
CA ASP A 31 -13.53 5.53 7.67
C ASP A 31 -12.80 6.52 8.59
N ASN A 32 -11.53 6.84 8.30
CA ASN A 32 -10.65 7.66 9.15
C ASN A 32 -10.02 8.83 8.36
N VAL A 33 -10.81 9.53 7.53
CA VAL A 33 -10.35 10.66 6.71
C VAL A 33 -9.81 11.85 7.52
N ASP A 34 -10.14 11.91 8.81
CA ASP A 34 -9.78 12.95 9.78
C ASP A 34 -8.71 12.50 10.78
N ALA A 35 -8.01 11.40 10.50
CA ALA A 35 -6.97 10.88 11.37
C ALA A 35 -5.90 11.94 11.72
N PRO A 36 -5.44 11.99 12.98
CA PRO A 36 -4.55 13.03 13.44
C PRO A 36 -3.13 12.87 12.89
N ALA A 37 -2.48 13.98 12.53
CA ALA A 37 -1.07 14.03 12.09
C ALA A 37 -0.09 13.82 13.27
N MET A 38 -0.05 12.60 13.81
CA MET A 38 0.68 12.19 15.02
C MET A 38 1.73 11.09 14.76
N TYR A 39 2.48 11.17 13.66
CA TYR A 39 3.64 10.28 13.45
C TYR A 39 4.69 10.45 14.56
N PRO A 40 5.29 9.37 15.11
CA PRO A 40 5.09 7.96 14.76
C PRO A 40 4.04 7.22 15.61
N HIS A 41 3.30 7.90 16.49
CA HIS A 41 2.41 7.27 17.46
C HIS A 41 1.30 6.43 16.81
N VAL A 42 0.61 7.00 15.81
CA VAL A 42 -0.45 6.30 15.06
C VAL A 42 0.12 5.12 14.28
N ASN A 43 1.25 5.31 13.60
CA ASN A 43 1.96 4.25 12.90
C ASN A 43 2.30 3.08 13.87
N THR A 44 2.93 3.37 15.01
CA THR A 44 3.27 2.34 16.01
C THR A 44 2.04 1.60 16.52
N LEU A 45 0.96 2.33 16.84
CA LEU A 45 -0.29 1.75 17.33
C LEU A 45 -0.94 0.80 16.32
N LEU A 46 -0.91 1.14 15.02
CA LEU A 46 -1.49 0.33 13.95
C LEU A 46 -0.63 -0.87 13.51
N GLY A 47 0.61 -0.97 14.00
CA GLY A 47 1.53 -2.06 13.63
C GLY A 47 0.94 -3.48 13.85
N PRO A 48 0.46 -3.81 15.06
CA PRO A 48 -0.16 -5.12 15.33
C PRO A 48 -1.40 -5.40 14.48
N LEU A 49 -2.24 -4.38 14.24
CA LEU A 49 -3.47 -4.52 13.45
C LEU A 49 -3.15 -4.82 11.97
N ARG A 50 -2.18 -4.10 11.41
CA ARG A 50 -1.63 -4.36 10.07
C ARG A 50 -1.14 -5.80 9.93
N LYS A 51 -0.40 -6.28 10.93
CA LYS A 51 0.13 -7.66 10.93
C LYS A 51 -0.99 -8.70 10.98
N ALA A 52 -2.01 -8.49 11.81
CA ALA A 52 -3.14 -9.41 11.92
C ALA A 52 -3.96 -9.46 10.62
N SER A 53 -4.27 -8.30 10.04
CA SER A 53 -5.01 -8.19 8.77
C SER A 53 -4.26 -8.87 7.62
N ALA A 54 -2.96 -8.62 7.49
CA ALA A 54 -2.12 -9.29 6.48
C ALA A 54 -2.09 -10.83 6.66
N ALA A 55 -2.01 -11.32 7.90
CA ALA A 55 -1.98 -12.75 8.18
C ALA A 55 -3.31 -13.46 7.88
N SER A 56 -4.46 -12.77 7.99
CA SER A 56 -5.78 -13.31 7.66
C SER A 56 -6.16 -13.15 6.19
N GLY A 57 -5.35 -12.46 5.38
CA GLY A 57 -5.69 -12.10 4.01
C GLY A 57 -6.74 -10.98 3.91
N ASP A 58 -7.05 -10.32 5.02
CA ASP A 58 -7.84 -9.10 5.04
C ASP A 58 -6.97 -7.93 4.56
N SER A 59 -7.49 -7.14 3.61
CA SER A 59 -6.78 -5.98 3.06
C SER A 59 -7.22 -4.65 3.69
N THR A 60 -8.17 -4.68 4.62
CA THR A 60 -8.81 -3.49 5.20
C THR A 60 -7.80 -2.60 5.92
N HIS A 61 -6.90 -3.21 6.70
CA HIS A 61 -5.97 -2.48 7.57
C HIS A 61 -4.52 -2.55 7.09
N VAL A 62 -4.26 -3.04 5.88
CA VAL A 62 -2.88 -3.18 5.35
C VAL A 62 -2.36 -1.82 4.85
N ALA A 63 -1.08 -1.54 5.14
CA ALA A 63 -0.36 -0.42 4.55
C ALA A 63 0.09 -0.75 3.12
N ALA A 64 -0.83 -0.63 2.15
CA ALA A 64 -0.58 -0.96 0.75
C ALA A 64 0.05 0.22 -0.02
N TRP A 65 1.33 0.51 0.27
CA TRP A 65 2.09 1.58 -0.37
C TRP A 65 2.23 1.37 -1.88
N ALA A 66 1.85 2.37 -2.66
CA ALA A 66 1.92 2.27 -4.12
C ALA A 66 1.93 3.65 -4.79
N GLY A 67 2.77 3.80 -5.82
CA GLY A 67 2.76 4.98 -6.69
C GLY A 67 1.61 4.95 -7.71
N SER A 68 1.43 6.05 -8.47
CA SER A 68 0.37 6.20 -9.48
C SER A 68 0.40 5.14 -10.59
N GLY A 69 1.58 4.60 -10.88
CA GLY A 69 1.76 3.53 -11.85
C GLY A 69 1.44 2.12 -11.36
N PHE A 70 0.88 1.92 -10.14
CA PHE A 70 0.73 0.57 -9.56
C PHE A 70 -0.07 -0.41 -10.42
N ARG A 71 -0.98 0.09 -11.26
CA ARG A 71 -1.75 -0.74 -12.20
C ARG A 71 -0.91 -1.34 -13.32
N HIS A 72 0.28 -0.78 -13.56
CA HIS A 72 1.27 -1.30 -14.50
C HIS A 72 2.31 -2.21 -13.83
N ALA A 73 2.20 -2.47 -12.52
CA ALA A 73 3.07 -3.41 -11.83
C ALA A 73 2.94 -4.80 -12.48
N ARG A 74 4.07 -5.47 -12.64
CA ARG A 74 4.17 -6.83 -13.19
C ARG A 74 4.85 -7.72 -12.15
N GLU A 75 4.38 -8.94 -12.02
CA GLU A 75 5.07 -9.95 -11.24
C GLU A 75 6.26 -10.51 -12.04
N GLY A 76 7.35 -10.82 -11.35
CA GLY A 76 8.57 -11.35 -11.96
C GLY A 76 9.73 -11.39 -10.98
N SER A 77 10.81 -12.09 -11.35
CA SER A 77 12.06 -11.97 -10.61
C SER A 77 12.63 -10.56 -10.74
N VAL A 78 13.45 -10.14 -9.78
CA VAL A 78 14.15 -8.85 -9.84
C VAL A 78 14.94 -8.73 -11.15
N ASP A 79 15.64 -9.79 -11.55
CA ASP A 79 16.41 -9.83 -12.80
C ASP A 79 15.54 -9.61 -14.06
N ALA A 80 14.43 -10.34 -14.19
CA ALA A 80 13.52 -10.19 -15.33
C ALA A 80 12.89 -8.79 -15.38
N ILE A 81 12.56 -8.21 -14.23
CA ILE A 81 12.05 -6.83 -14.13
C ILE A 81 13.13 -5.84 -14.59
N MET A 82 14.37 -5.99 -14.12
CA MET A 82 15.48 -5.10 -14.47
C MET A 82 15.84 -5.16 -15.95
N GLN A 83 15.84 -6.35 -16.57
CA GLN A 83 16.04 -6.51 -18.02
C GLN A 83 14.96 -5.81 -18.85
N ASN A 84 13.70 -5.81 -18.38
CA ASN A 84 12.61 -5.11 -19.05
C ASN A 84 12.76 -3.58 -18.98
N LEU A 85 13.23 -3.06 -17.84
CA LEU A 85 13.41 -1.63 -17.61
C LEU A 85 14.68 -1.06 -18.28
N TYR A 86 15.77 -1.85 -18.28
CA TYR A 86 17.06 -1.47 -18.84
C TYR A 86 17.57 -2.55 -19.81
N PRO A 87 17.05 -2.60 -21.06
CA PRO A 87 17.38 -3.66 -22.03
C PRO A 87 18.84 -3.68 -22.52
N ARG A 88 19.75 -2.87 -21.95
CA ARG A 88 21.12 -2.64 -22.46
C ARG A 88 22.25 -3.17 -21.59
N PHE A 89 21.97 -4.05 -20.63
CA PHE A 89 23.00 -4.79 -19.89
C PHE A 89 23.00 -6.28 -20.26
N GLY A 90 23.05 -6.56 -21.56
CA GLY A 90 23.24 -7.88 -22.16
C GLY A 90 24.07 -7.75 -23.42
#